data_AF-A0A1A7YQ86-F1
#
_entry.id   AF-A0A1A7YQ86-F1
#
_cell.length_a   1.000
_cell.length_b   1.000
_cell.length_c   1.000
_cell.angle_alpha   90.00
_cell.angle_beta   90.00
_cell.angle_gamma   90.00
#
_symmetry.space_group_name_H-M   'P 1'
#
loop_
_entity.id
_entity.type
_entity.pdbx_description
1 polymer ?
#
loop_
_entity_poly.entity_id
_entity_poly.type
_entity_poly.pdbx_seq_one_letter_code
_entity_poly.pdbx_strand_id
1 'polypeptide(L)'
;MVAGIENRLFEGDGEKGKVPKYSLNDLDNEMFRVAGEIFSVSIAQGGPAPQFMQEWCYKYLVTGKLQTDGFFDTELSPLLKEIEDATDLSPYIQQILDCGYTGPIDIEQKDGILRAVALHATTKRTPMLQQLREGLEVYNMAQVMKDKPDECRSLFVIGNDGKVDSQYIMSHLAPEMSPHGSSKRLKETRILDFFQDFLYELEDSQPQAEVLTVSTVMQWMTGQSHKHLLESERQTFKIKLRFDHNCLDHSPGHTVCFPIVSACTNTVTLPTVHLQDYESFKTNMKTAVKYGASFDRV
;
A
#
# COMPACT_ATOMS: atom_id res chain seq x y z
N MET A 1 8.20 -2.47 -3.95
CA MET A 1 8.68 -1.46 -4.92
C MET A 1 7.89 -0.16 -4.80
N VAL A 2 6.57 -0.16 -5.04
CA VAL A 2 5.72 1.04 -4.95
C VAL A 2 5.79 1.75 -3.59
N ALA A 3 5.75 1.01 -2.47
CA ALA A 3 5.91 1.60 -1.13
C ALA A 3 7.28 2.31 -0.92
N GLY A 4 8.33 1.83 -1.59
CA GLY A 4 9.65 2.49 -1.54
C GLY A 4 9.66 3.80 -2.32
N ILE A 5 8.96 3.83 -3.47
CA ILE A 5 8.76 5.04 -4.27
C ILE A 5 7.94 6.06 -3.49
N GLU A 6 6.84 5.62 -2.89
CA GLU A 6 5.98 6.44 -2.04
C GLU A 6 6.78 7.17 -0.97
N ASN A 7 7.60 6.44 -0.20
CA ASN A 7 8.38 7.02 0.90
C ASN A 7 9.52 7.94 0.46
N ARG A 8 10.07 7.75 -0.74
CA ARG A 8 11.20 8.54 -1.25
C ARG A 8 10.75 9.79 -2.00
N LEU A 9 9.78 9.64 -2.89
CA LEU A 9 9.41 10.65 -3.89
C LEU A 9 8.09 11.35 -3.58
N PHE A 10 7.34 10.92 -2.57
CA PHE A 10 6.07 11.55 -2.19
C PHE A 10 6.07 11.95 -0.72
N GLU A 11 5.32 13.00 -0.41
CA GLU A 11 5.17 13.55 0.93
C GLU A 11 3.72 13.94 1.20
N GLY A 12 3.37 14.03 2.48
CA GLY A 12 2.00 14.32 2.91
C GLY A 12 1.54 13.37 4.00
N ASP A 13 0.24 13.47 4.29
CA ASP A 13 -0.42 12.75 5.38
C ASP A 13 -1.08 11.47 4.84
N GLY A 14 -1.01 10.38 5.61
CA GLY A 14 -1.67 9.12 5.31
C GLY A 14 -3.19 9.17 5.35
N GLU A 15 -3.80 10.23 5.89
CA GLU A 15 -5.26 10.42 5.84
C GLU A 15 -5.72 11.31 4.69
N LYS A 16 -4.91 12.31 4.33
CA LYS A 16 -5.26 13.30 3.30
C LYS A 16 -4.68 12.98 1.92
N GLY A 17 -3.81 11.99 1.84
CA GLY A 17 -3.07 11.63 0.64
C GLY A 17 -1.79 12.43 0.48
N LYS A 18 -0.94 11.91 -0.41
CA LYS A 18 0.40 12.41 -0.68
C LYS A 18 0.49 13.12 -2.03
N VAL A 19 1.46 14.01 -2.14
CA VAL A 19 1.83 14.76 -3.34
C VAL A 19 3.30 14.48 -3.66
N PRO A 20 3.76 14.70 -4.91
CA PRO A 20 5.18 14.57 -5.23
C PRO A 20 6.02 15.50 -4.35
N LYS A 21 7.12 15.00 -3.79
CA LYS A 21 8.08 15.78 -3.02
C LYS A 21 8.76 16.83 -3.91
N TYR A 22 9.02 18.02 -3.37
CA TYR A 22 9.61 19.12 -4.13
C TYR A 22 11.12 18.93 -4.11
N SER A 23 11.62 18.15 -5.05
CA SER A 23 13.04 17.83 -5.18
C SER A 23 13.49 18.06 -6.61
N LEU A 24 14.23 19.15 -6.81
CA LEU A 24 14.82 19.48 -8.11
C LEU A 24 15.89 18.47 -8.52
N ASN A 25 16.58 17.86 -7.55
CA ASN A 25 17.55 16.80 -7.82
C ASN A 25 16.84 15.54 -8.35
N ASP A 26 15.72 15.12 -7.74
CA ASP A 26 14.96 13.97 -8.24
C ASP A 26 14.29 14.26 -9.58
N LEU A 27 13.85 15.50 -9.80
CA LEU A 27 13.34 15.95 -11.09
C LEU A 27 14.43 15.92 -12.18
N ASP A 28 15.61 16.46 -11.91
CA ASP A 28 16.74 16.47 -12.86
C ASP A 28 17.19 15.04 -13.23
N ASN A 29 17.15 14.12 -12.26
CA ASN A 29 17.45 12.70 -12.47
C ASN A 29 16.27 11.88 -13.03
N GLU A 30 15.19 12.53 -13.48
CA GLU A 30 13.98 11.88 -14.04
C GLU A 30 13.32 10.83 -13.10
N MET A 31 13.51 10.94 -11.79
CA MET A 31 13.04 9.92 -10.83
C MET A 31 11.51 9.83 -10.80
N PHE A 32 10.80 10.92 -11.09
CA PHE A 32 9.34 10.92 -11.18
C PHE A 32 8.85 10.21 -12.43
N ARG A 33 9.59 10.29 -13.54
CA ARG A 33 9.30 9.50 -14.73
C ARG A 33 9.48 8.02 -14.44
N VAL A 34 10.60 7.62 -13.83
CA VAL A 34 10.82 6.23 -13.38
C VAL A 34 9.70 5.74 -12.47
N ALA A 35 9.20 6.59 -11.57
CA ALA A 35 8.04 6.25 -10.74
C ALA A 35 6.79 5.95 -11.57
N GLY A 36 6.51 6.73 -12.61
CA GLY A 36 5.37 6.53 -13.52
C GLY A 36 5.49 5.24 -14.33
N GLU A 37 6.70 4.93 -14.79
CA GLU A 37 7.00 3.67 -15.47
C GLU A 37 6.74 2.48 -14.54
N ILE A 38 7.22 2.54 -13.30
CA ILE A 38 7.01 1.49 -12.29
C ILE A 38 5.53 1.35 -11.94
N PHE A 39 4.78 2.44 -11.79
CA PHE A 39 3.34 2.37 -11.54
C PHE A 39 2.60 1.68 -12.68
N SER A 40 2.93 2.02 -13.92
CA SER A 40 2.35 1.39 -15.11
C SER A 40 2.65 -0.10 -15.18
N VAL A 41 3.92 -0.49 -14.97
CA VAL A 41 4.34 -1.89 -14.97
C VAL A 41 3.64 -2.65 -13.85
N SER A 42 3.61 -2.09 -12.65
CA SER A 42 2.98 -2.70 -11.49
C SER A 42 1.50 -2.97 -11.76
N ILE A 43 0.74 -1.97 -12.22
CA ILE A 43 -0.68 -2.10 -12.52
C ILE A 43 -0.92 -3.10 -13.65
N ALA A 44 -0.15 -3.02 -14.75
CA ALA A 44 -0.29 -3.91 -15.89
C ALA A 44 -0.03 -5.38 -15.57
N GLN A 45 0.78 -5.65 -14.53
CA GLN A 45 1.12 -6.99 -14.07
C GLN A 45 0.30 -7.46 -12.86
N GLY A 46 -0.75 -6.72 -12.47
CA GLY A 46 -1.56 -7.05 -11.30
C GLY A 46 -0.86 -6.86 -9.95
N GLY A 47 0.28 -6.15 -9.95
CA GLY A 47 1.02 -5.75 -8.76
C GLY A 47 0.36 -4.58 -8.01
N PRO A 48 1.02 -4.04 -6.98
CA PRO A 48 0.41 -3.03 -6.12
C PRO A 48 0.20 -1.72 -6.89
N ALA A 49 -0.99 -1.14 -6.78
CA ALA A 49 -1.25 0.19 -7.31
C ALA A 49 -0.81 1.28 -6.31
N PRO A 50 -0.57 2.53 -6.74
CA PRO A 50 -0.13 3.61 -5.85
C PRO A 50 -1.07 3.85 -4.65
N GLN A 51 -2.37 4.07 -4.86
CA GLN A 51 -3.39 4.23 -3.81
C GLN A 51 -3.05 5.20 -2.65
N PHE A 52 -2.17 6.18 -2.86
CA PHE A 52 -1.76 7.13 -1.81
C PHE A 52 -1.89 8.58 -2.26
N MET A 53 -2.15 8.87 -3.53
CA MET A 53 -2.11 10.24 -4.06
C MET A 53 -3.33 11.05 -3.63
N GLN A 54 -3.16 12.37 -3.58
CA GLN A 54 -4.29 13.30 -3.49
C GLN A 54 -5.09 13.34 -4.80
N GLU A 55 -6.37 13.69 -4.68
CA GLU A 55 -7.31 13.76 -5.81
C GLU A 55 -6.82 14.70 -6.92
N TRP A 56 -6.30 15.87 -6.55
CA TRP A 56 -5.87 16.88 -7.51
C TRP A 56 -4.66 16.41 -8.35
N CYS A 57 -3.76 15.61 -7.74
CA CYS A 57 -2.65 14.99 -8.46
C CYS A 57 -3.19 14.04 -9.53
N TYR A 58 -4.13 13.16 -9.16
CA TYR A 58 -4.76 12.24 -10.12
C TYR A 58 -5.45 12.98 -11.27
N LYS A 59 -6.24 14.01 -10.96
CA LYS A 59 -6.90 14.86 -11.98
C LYS A 59 -5.87 15.51 -12.92
N TYR A 60 -4.73 15.96 -12.41
CA TYR A 60 -3.64 16.44 -13.23
C TYR A 60 -3.05 15.33 -14.10
N LEU A 61 -2.80 14.13 -13.56
CA LEU A 61 -2.27 13.00 -14.32
C LEU A 61 -3.17 12.62 -15.50
N VAL A 62 -4.49 12.69 -15.33
CA VAL A 62 -5.47 12.45 -16.40
C VAL A 62 -5.49 13.60 -17.41
N THR A 63 -5.69 14.84 -16.92
CA THR A 63 -6.06 15.97 -17.80
C THR A 63 -4.90 16.83 -18.28
N GLY A 64 -3.77 16.81 -17.57
CA GLY A 64 -2.66 17.76 -17.74
C GLY A 64 -3.00 19.19 -17.30
N LYS A 65 -4.13 19.39 -16.62
CA LYS A 65 -4.59 20.71 -16.19
C LYS A 65 -4.36 20.88 -14.69
N LEU A 66 -3.85 22.05 -14.32
CA LEU A 66 -3.65 22.42 -12.92
C LEU A 66 -4.99 22.45 -12.17
N GLN A 67 -4.99 21.99 -10.92
CA GLN A 67 -6.14 21.94 -10.04
C GLN A 67 -5.71 22.45 -8.66
N THR A 68 -6.44 23.41 -8.11
CA THR A 68 -6.17 24.01 -6.79
C THR A 68 -7.16 23.59 -5.71
N ASP A 69 -8.27 22.94 -6.11
CA ASP A 69 -9.34 22.54 -5.20
C ASP A 69 -8.98 21.27 -4.41
N GLY A 70 -9.32 21.25 -3.12
CA GLY A 70 -9.09 20.08 -2.26
C GLY A 70 -7.60 19.76 -2.04
N PHE A 71 -6.74 20.76 -2.22
CA PHE A 71 -5.30 20.66 -2.05
C PHE A 71 -4.90 20.58 -0.57
N PHE A 72 -3.97 19.69 -0.25
CA PHE A 72 -3.29 19.67 1.04
C PHE A 72 -1.77 19.61 0.86
N ASP A 73 -1.03 20.46 1.56
CA ASP A 73 0.43 20.48 1.54
C ASP A 73 0.94 20.82 2.93
N THR A 74 1.85 19.98 3.41
CA THR A 74 2.32 20.04 4.79
C THR A 74 3.01 21.37 5.11
N GLU A 75 3.60 22.03 4.12
CA GLU A 75 4.31 23.31 4.29
C GLU A 75 3.34 24.50 4.19
N LEU A 76 2.41 24.48 3.22
CA LEU A 76 1.61 25.65 2.85
C LEU A 76 0.17 25.62 3.39
N SER A 77 -0.37 24.46 3.78
CA SER A 77 -1.69 24.39 4.42
C SER A 77 -1.76 25.12 5.77
N PRO A 78 -0.72 25.12 6.63
CA PRO A 78 -0.71 25.96 7.84
C PRO A 78 -0.82 27.45 7.51
N LEU A 79 -0.03 27.93 6.54
CA LEU A 79 -0.06 29.33 6.10
C LEU A 79 -1.44 29.74 5.55
N LEU A 80 -2.06 28.89 4.73
CA LEU A 80 -3.42 29.14 4.22
C LEU A 80 -4.40 29.36 5.37
N LYS A 81 -4.36 28.50 6.39
CA LYS A 81 -5.24 28.61 7.56
C LYS A 81 -4.95 29.87 8.37
N GLU A 82 -3.67 30.19 8.60
CA GLU A 82 -3.27 31.40 9.32
C GLU A 82 -3.73 32.67 8.61
N ILE A 83 -3.60 32.74 7.27
CA ILE A 83 -4.11 33.84 6.47
C ILE A 83 -5.64 33.88 6.54
N GLU A 84 -6.31 32.74 6.41
CA GLU A 84 -7.78 32.62 6.47
C GLU A 84 -8.38 33.07 7.80
N ASP A 85 -7.69 32.83 8.92
CA ASP A 85 -8.13 33.25 10.27
C ASP A 85 -7.66 34.68 10.63
N ALA A 86 -6.69 35.23 9.89
CA ALA A 86 -6.09 36.52 10.23
C ALA A 86 -7.01 37.73 9.98
N THR A 87 -6.97 38.67 10.93
CA THR A 87 -7.55 40.02 10.81
C THR A 87 -6.52 41.09 10.43
N ASP A 88 -5.23 40.76 10.47
CA ASP A 88 -4.10 41.55 10.01
C ASP A 88 -3.12 40.65 9.25
N LEU A 89 -2.76 41.04 8.02
CA LEU A 89 -1.86 40.29 7.15
C LEU A 89 -0.40 40.70 7.25
N SER A 90 -0.09 41.75 8.02
CA SER A 90 1.27 42.26 8.21
C SER A 90 2.30 41.16 8.58
N PRO A 91 1.98 40.18 9.45
CA PRO A 91 2.92 39.10 9.80
C PRO A 91 3.30 38.18 8.63
N TYR A 92 2.43 38.07 7.61
CA TYR A 92 2.56 37.08 6.53
C TYR A 92 3.05 37.69 5.21
N ILE A 93 3.34 38.99 5.16
CA ILE A 93 3.71 39.71 3.92
C ILE A 93 4.82 38.97 3.17
N GLN A 94 5.91 38.62 3.83
CA GLN A 94 7.04 37.97 3.16
C GLN A 94 6.64 36.61 2.57
N GLN A 95 5.90 35.79 3.32
CA GLN A 95 5.47 34.46 2.87
C GLN A 95 4.48 34.54 1.71
N ILE A 96 3.59 35.53 1.72
CA ILE A 96 2.66 35.82 0.62
C ILE A 96 3.43 36.24 -0.64
N LEU A 97 4.42 37.11 -0.50
CA LEU A 97 5.30 37.53 -1.60
C LEU A 97 6.13 36.37 -2.16
N ASP A 98 6.66 35.49 -1.29
CA ASP A 98 7.42 34.30 -1.68
C ASP A 98 6.56 33.29 -2.47
N CYS A 99 5.23 33.30 -2.24
CA CYS A 99 4.28 32.54 -3.05
C CYS A 99 4.00 33.20 -4.43
N GLY A 100 4.57 34.37 -4.71
CA GLY A 100 4.44 35.07 -5.99
C GLY A 100 3.20 35.95 -6.12
N TYR A 101 2.54 36.29 -5.02
CA TYR A 101 1.44 37.26 -5.05
C TYR A 101 2.01 38.69 -5.23
N THR A 102 1.53 39.42 -6.23
CA THR A 102 2.06 40.76 -6.59
C THR A 102 1.05 41.88 -6.40
N GLY A 103 -0.13 41.58 -5.84
CA GLY A 103 -1.19 42.56 -5.59
C GLY A 103 -1.04 43.29 -4.25
N PRO A 104 -1.96 44.21 -3.93
CA PRO A 104 -2.09 44.76 -2.58
C PRO A 104 -2.32 43.65 -1.54
N ILE A 105 -1.60 43.71 -0.43
CA ILE A 105 -1.71 42.75 0.68
C ILE A 105 -2.54 43.39 1.80
N ASP A 106 -3.84 43.14 1.76
CA ASP A 106 -4.81 43.60 2.74
C ASP A 106 -5.97 42.60 2.86
N ILE A 107 -6.86 42.82 3.84
CA ILE A 107 -7.99 41.93 4.11
C ILE A 107 -9.02 41.92 2.98
N GLU A 108 -9.12 42.97 2.17
CA GLU A 108 -10.04 43.01 1.03
C GLU A 108 -9.61 42.05 -0.09
N GLN A 109 -8.29 41.84 -0.24
CA GLN A 109 -7.71 40.94 -1.24
C GLN A 109 -7.42 39.53 -0.72
N LYS A 110 -7.91 39.18 0.47
CA LYS A 110 -7.64 37.91 1.15
C LYS A 110 -7.93 36.67 0.28
N ASP A 111 -9.04 36.65 -0.44
CA ASP A 111 -9.37 35.54 -1.37
C ASP A 111 -8.36 35.42 -2.52
N GLY A 112 -7.86 36.56 -3.03
CA GLY A 112 -6.83 36.58 -4.07
C GLY A 112 -5.50 36.02 -3.56
N ILE A 113 -5.14 36.36 -2.32
CA ILE A 113 -3.95 35.86 -1.64
C ILE A 113 -4.04 34.35 -1.42
N LEU A 114 -5.14 33.85 -0.85
CA LEU A 114 -5.36 32.43 -0.62
C LEU A 114 -5.27 31.62 -1.94
N ARG A 115 -5.89 32.13 -3.02
CA ARG A 115 -5.76 31.53 -4.35
C ARG A 115 -4.33 31.52 -4.85
N ALA A 116 -3.56 32.59 -4.65
CA ALA A 116 -2.16 32.66 -5.09
C ALA A 116 -1.28 31.65 -4.32
N VAL A 117 -1.47 31.51 -3.01
CA VAL A 117 -0.75 30.51 -2.21
C VAL A 117 -1.10 29.09 -2.67
N ALA A 118 -2.38 28.77 -2.89
CA ALA A 118 -2.78 27.46 -3.43
C ALA A 118 -2.22 27.21 -4.85
N LEU A 119 -2.21 28.24 -5.69
CA LEU A 119 -1.65 28.17 -7.05
C LEU A 119 -0.14 27.93 -7.01
N HIS A 120 0.59 28.63 -6.16
CA HIS A 120 2.02 28.44 -5.94
C HIS A 120 2.32 27.00 -5.54
N ALA A 121 1.56 26.49 -4.58
CA ALA A 121 1.72 25.18 -3.99
C ALA A 121 1.50 24.03 -4.98
N THR A 122 0.58 24.19 -5.93
CA THR A 122 0.29 23.19 -6.98
C THR A 122 1.21 23.38 -8.20
N THR A 123 1.54 24.62 -8.55
CA THR A 123 2.47 24.94 -9.64
C THR A 123 3.86 24.38 -9.37
N LYS A 124 4.37 24.49 -8.14
CA LYS A 124 5.70 23.94 -7.77
C LYS A 124 5.81 22.42 -7.99
N ARG A 125 4.70 21.68 -8.02
CA ARG A 125 4.67 20.22 -8.23
C ARG A 125 4.42 19.80 -9.68
N THR A 126 4.01 20.75 -10.53
CA THR A 126 3.63 20.51 -11.92
C THR A 126 4.73 19.81 -12.73
N PRO A 127 6.02 20.20 -12.63
CA PRO A 127 7.10 19.51 -13.35
C PRO A 127 7.24 18.04 -12.95
N MET A 128 7.11 17.72 -11.67
CA MET A 128 7.19 16.33 -11.16
C MET A 128 6.01 15.50 -11.67
N LEU A 129 4.80 16.05 -11.64
CA LEU A 129 3.61 15.39 -12.17
C LEU A 129 3.66 15.22 -13.69
N GLN A 130 4.30 16.15 -14.41
CA GLN A 130 4.51 16.05 -15.84
C GLN A 130 5.46 14.88 -16.18
N GLN A 131 6.62 14.79 -15.54
CA GLN A 131 7.51 13.65 -15.70
C GLN A 131 6.82 12.33 -15.32
N LEU A 132 6.04 12.34 -14.24
CA LEU A 132 5.26 11.17 -13.82
C LEU A 132 4.28 10.73 -14.92
N ARG A 133 3.59 11.67 -15.59
CA ARG A 133 2.75 11.41 -16.77
C ARG A 133 3.52 10.79 -17.93
N GLU A 134 4.72 11.28 -18.21
CA GLU A 134 5.57 10.72 -19.27
C GLU A 134 5.92 9.25 -19.00
N GLY A 135 6.23 8.90 -17.75
CA GLY A 135 6.44 7.52 -17.35
C GLY A 135 5.19 6.64 -17.46
N LEU A 136 4.01 7.24 -17.23
CA LEU A 136 2.72 6.56 -17.39
C LEU A 136 2.37 6.23 -18.85
N GLU A 137 3.14 6.69 -19.84
CA GLU A 137 2.95 6.26 -21.23
C GLU A 137 3.36 4.79 -21.45
N VAL A 138 4.12 4.19 -20.53
CA VAL A 138 4.40 2.75 -20.53
C VAL A 138 3.09 1.96 -20.47
N TYR A 139 2.96 0.95 -21.34
CA TYR A 139 1.72 0.19 -21.55
C TYR A 139 0.49 1.04 -21.87
N ASN A 140 0.69 2.28 -22.36
CA ASN A 140 -0.38 3.22 -22.69
C ASN A 140 -1.27 3.58 -21.48
N MET A 141 -0.73 3.50 -20.25
CA MET A 141 -1.51 3.71 -19.02
C MET A 141 -2.09 5.13 -18.97
N ALA A 142 -1.34 6.14 -19.39
CA ALA A 142 -1.82 7.52 -19.47
C ALA A 142 -3.05 7.68 -20.37
N GLN A 143 -3.14 6.94 -21.48
CA GLN A 143 -4.32 6.94 -22.34
C GLN A 143 -5.49 6.18 -21.68
N VAL A 144 -5.23 5.03 -21.07
CA VAL A 144 -6.26 4.28 -20.32
C VAL A 144 -6.87 5.14 -19.21
N MET A 145 -6.05 5.91 -18.48
CA MET A 145 -6.50 6.83 -17.45
C MET A 145 -7.38 7.97 -18.01
N LYS A 146 -7.11 8.43 -19.24
CA LYS A 146 -7.95 9.43 -19.93
C LYS A 146 -9.28 8.84 -20.37
N ASP A 147 -9.27 7.61 -20.89
CA ASP A 147 -10.45 6.93 -21.42
C ASP A 147 -11.37 6.43 -20.28
N LYS A 148 -10.79 6.07 -19.13
CA LYS A 148 -11.48 5.48 -17.97
C LYS A 148 -11.06 6.12 -16.64
N PRO A 149 -11.34 7.43 -16.47
CA PRO A 149 -10.83 8.19 -15.33
C PRO A 149 -11.46 7.75 -13.99
N ASP A 150 -12.72 7.34 -13.97
CA ASP A 150 -13.38 6.96 -12.71
C ASP A 150 -12.92 5.58 -12.24
N GLU A 151 -12.74 4.64 -13.17
CA GLU A 151 -12.26 3.28 -12.88
C GLU A 151 -10.80 3.29 -12.42
N CYS A 152 -9.95 4.11 -13.05
CA CYS A 152 -8.54 4.20 -12.70
C CYS A 152 -8.31 4.98 -11.40
N ARG A 153 -9.25 5.83 -10.97
CA ARG A 153 -9.10 6.69 -9.78
C ARG A 153 -8.67 5.91 -8.55
N SER A 154 -9.32 4.78 -8.32
CA SER A 154 -9.11 3.92 -7.14
C SER A 154 -7.74 3.23 -7.09
N LEU A 155 -6.98 3.26 -8.20
CA LEU A 155 -5.62 2.75 -8.30
C LEU A 155 -4.59 3.78 -7.82
N PHE A 156 -4.89 5.07 -7.92
CA PHE A 156 -3.92 6.14 -7.63
C PHE A 156 -4.26 6.90 -6.35
N VAL A 157 -5.53 7.24 -6.17
CA VAL A 157 -5.99 8.11 -5.09
C VAL A 157 -6.14 7.31 -3.80
N ILE A 158 -5.81 7.95 -2.69
CA ILE A 158 -6.03 7.40 -1.36
C ILE A 158 -7.51 7.12 -1.05
N GLY A 159 -7.77 6.15 -0.17
CA GLY A 159 -9.11 5.87 0.36
C GLY A 159 -9.75 4.58 -0.16
N ASN A 160 -9.05 3.80 -0.99
CA ASN A 160 -9.46 2.43 -1.27
C ASN A 160 -8.64 1.46 -0.40
N ASP A 161 -9.31 0.64 0.43
CA ASP A 161 -8.60 -0.30 1.31
C ASP A 161 -8.19 -1.55 0.54
N GLY A 162 -7.09 -1.41 -0.21
CA GLY A 162 -6.42 -2.52 -0.89
C GLY A 162 -5.67 -3.46 0.05
N LYS A 163 -5.68 -3.20 1.37
CA LYS A 163 -5.01 -4.06 2.34
C LYS A 163 -5.71 -5.40 2.40
N VAL A 164 -4.90 -6.44 2.57
CA VAL A 164 -5.38 -7.79 2.79
C VAL A 164 -5.87 -7.89 4.23
N ASP A 165 -7.12 -8.33 4.37
CA ASP A 165 -7.74 -8.69 5.63
C ASP A 165 -7.74 -10.21 5.81
N SER A 166 -7.99 -10.65 7.04
CA SER A 166 -8.06 -12.04 7.47
C SER A 166 -9.06 -12.81 6.62
N GLN A 167 -10.24 -12.22 6.37
CA GLN A 167 -11.31 -12.79 5.58
C GLN A 167 -10.88 -13.06 4.14
N TYR A 168 -10.09 -12.17 3.54
CA TYR A 168 -9.52 -12.35 2.22
C TYR A 168 -8.58 -13.55 2.21
N ILE A 169 -7.66 -13.68 3.17
CA ILE A 169 -6.80 -14.87 3.24
C ILE A 169 -7.65 -16.14 3.40
N MET A 170 -8.54 -16.16 4.39
CA MET A 170 -9.35 -17.34 4.74
C MET A 170 -10.23 -17.82 3.59
N SER A 171 -10.85 -16.89 2.85
CA SER A 171 -11.72 -17.22 1.70
C SER A 171 -10.97 -17.78 0.49
N HIS A 172 -9.65 -17.56 0.40
CA HIS A 172 -8.81 -18.08 -0.68
C HIS A 172 -8.01 -19.32 -0.28
N LEU A 173 -8.09 -19.78 0.98
CA LEU A 173 -7.49 -21.05 1.39
C LEU A 173 -8.16 -22.23 0.66
N ALA A 174 -7.34 -23.14 0.15
CA ALA A 174 -7.74 -24.38 -0.48
C ALA A 174 -7.02 -25.55 0.23
N PRO A 175 -7.50 -25.96 1.42
CA PRO A 175 -6.86 -27.02 2.19
C PRO A 175 -7.06 -28.40 1.58
N GLU A 176 -5.97 -29.14 1.41
CA GLU A 176 -5.92 -30.55 1.01
C GLU A 176 -6.19 -31.42 2.25
N MET A 177 -7.46 -31.51 2.64
CA MET A 177 -7.90 -32.21 3.85
C MET A 177 -7.82 -33.74 3.70
N SER A 178 -7.48 -34.42 4.80
CA SER A 178 -7.58 -35.87 4.95
C SER A 178 -9.04 -36.36 4.82
N PRO A 179 -9.26 -37.69 4.66
CA PRO A 179 -10.59 -38.26 4.57
C PRO A 179 -11.50 -37.86 5.74
N HIS A 180 -12.80 -37.68 5.43
CA HIS A 180 -13.81 -37.34 6.42
C HIS A 180 -13.86 -38.40 7.54
N GLY A 181 -13.99 -37.97 8.80
CA GLY A 181 -14.00 -38.85 9.96
C GLY A 181 -12.62 -39.37 10.43
N SER A 182 -11.53 -39.04 9.74
CA SER A 182 -10.18 -39.43 10.19
C SER A 182 -9.68 -38.58 11.36
N SER A 183 -8.85 -39.17 12.22
CA SER A 183 -8.16 -38.43 13.29
C SER A 183 -7.22 -37.35 12.74
N LYS A 184 -6.65 -37.57 11.55
CA LYS A 184 -5.86 -36.57 10.81
C LYS A 184 -6.70 -35.34 10.50
N ARG A 185 -7.91 -35.52 9.95
CA ARG A 185 -8.83 -34.40 9.64
C ARG A 185 -9.23 -33.57 10.86
N LEU A 186 -9.38 -34.19 12.03
CA LEU A 186 -9.66 -33.45 13.27
C LEU A 186 -8.51 -32.50 13.62
N LYS A 187 -7.26 -32.95 13.48
CA LYS A 187 -6.08 -32.11 13.71
C LYS A 187 -5.97 -30.99 12.67
N GLU A 188 -6.19 -31.31 11.40
CA GLU A 188 -6.14 -30.34 10.30
C GLU A 188 -7.18 -29.23 10.46
N THR A 189 -8.41 -29.59 10.83
CA THR A 189 -9.50 -28.64 11.09
C THR A 189 -9.12 -27.70 12.23
N ARG A 190 -8.61 -28.25 13.34
CA ARG A 190 -8.15 -27.45 14.48
C ARG A 190 -7.02 -26.48 14.11
N ILE A 191 -6.10 -26.89 13.25
CA ILE A 191 -5.02 -26.00 12.76
C ILE A 191 -5.59 -24.86 11.91
N LEU A 192 -6.63 -25.12 11.10
CA LEU A 192 -7.31 -24.06 10.36
C LEU A 192 -8.02 -23.08 11.30
N ASP A 193 -8.66 -23.58 12.35
CA ASP A 193 -9.28 -22.73 13.39
C ASP A 193 -8.21 -21.84 14.06
N PHE A 194 -7.08 -22.43 14.47
CA PHE A 194 -5.94 -21.67 15.02
C PHE A 194 -5.39 -20.63 14.03
N PHE A 195 -5.34 -20.94 12.74
CA PHE A 195 -4.87 -20.00 11.74
C PHE A 195 -5.84 -18.83 11.56
N GLN A 196 -7.14 -19.11 11.58
CA GLN A 196 -8.17 -18.08 11.56
C GLN A 196 -8.07 -17.16 12.78
N ASP A 197 -8.01 -17.73 13.99
CA ASP A 197 -7.88 -16.98 15.24
C ASP A 197 -6.60 -16.13 15.25
N PHE A 198 -5.50 -16.70 14.75
CA PHE A 198 -4.23 -15.99 14.60
C PHE A 198 -4.36 -14.77 13.69
N LEU A 199 -5.01 -14.89 12.52
CA LEU A 199 -5.18 -13.77 11.60
C LEU A 199 -6.08 -12.68 12.19
N TYR A 200 -7.18 -13.05 12.86
CA TYR A 200 -8.04 -12.08 13.53
C TYR A 200 -7.32 -11.32 14.64
N GLU A 201 -6.51 -12.00 15.45
CA GLU A 201 -5.70 -11.33 16.47
C GLU A 201 -4.72 -10.31 15.89
N LEU A 202 -4.16 -10.57 14.70
CA LEU A 202 -3.29 -9.61 14.03
C LEU A 202 -4.03 -8.36 13.53
N GLU A 203 -5.32 -8.46 13.23
CA GLU A 203 -6.14 -7.32 12.82
C GLU A 203 -6.60 -6.48 13.99
N ASP A 204 -6.97 -7.12 15.10
CA ASP A 204 -7.41 -6.44 16.33
C ASP A 204 -6.24 -5.78 17.08
N SER A 205 -5.01 -6.19 16.79
CA SER A 205 -3.81 -5.62 17.41
C SER A 205 -3.54 -4.19 16.93
N GLN A 206 -3.37 -3.23 17.86
CA GLN A 206 -3.04 -1.86 17.50
C GLN A 206 -1.68 -1.76 16.78
N PRO A 207 -1.54 -0.86 15.78
CA PRO A 207 -0.33 -0.72 14.98
C PRO A 207 0.83 -0.18 15.85
N GLN A 208 1.72 -1.08 16.26
CA GLN A 208 3.04 -0.75 16.78
C GLN A 208 4.10 -1.12 15.72
N ALA A 209 5.19 -0.36 15.67
CA ALA A 209 6.15 -0.34 14.55
C ALA A 209 6.89 -1.68 14.25
N GLU A 210 6.68 -2.73 15.05
CA GLU A 210 7.32 -4.05 14.89
C GLU A 210 6.31 -5.22 14.89
N VAL A 211 5.01 -4.93 14.76
CA VAL A 211 3.97 -5.97 14.85
C VAL A 211 3.75 -6.62 13.48
N LEU A 212 3.82 -7.94 13.46
CA LEU A 212 3.42 -8.78 12.34
C LEU A 212 1.99 -8.41 11.90
N THR A 213 1.76 -8.20 10.60
CA THR A 213 0.43 -7.86 10.08
C THR A 213 -0.14 -8.98 9.21
N VAL A 214 -1.46 -8.98 8.98
CA VAL A 214 -2.11 -9.88 8.01
C VAL A 214 -1.49 -9.77 6.61
N SER A 215 -1.17 -8.55 6.17
CA SER A 215 -0.51 -8.31 4.89
C SER A 215 0.89 -8.95 4.83
N THR A 216 1.63 -8.97 5.93
CA THR A 216 2.92 -9.67 6.03
C THR A 216 2.76 -11.19 5.97
N VAL A 217 1.72 -11.75 6.60
CA VAL A 217 1.41 -13.18 6.51
C VAL A 217 1.05 -13.58 5.08
N MET A 218 0.20 -12.79 4.41
CA MET A 218 -0.10 -12.97 2.98
C MET A 218 1.18 -12.94 2.12
N GLN A 219 2.05 -11.95 2.36
CA GLN A 219 3.31 -11.82 1.63
C GLN A 219 4.22 -13.03 1.84
N TRP A 220 4.32 -13.52 3.06
CA TRP A 220 5.11 -14.70 3.35
C TRP A 220 4.57 -15.94 2.62
N MET A 221 3.24 -16.14 2.58
CA MET A 221 2.62 -17.30 1.93
C MET A 221 2.70 -17.27 0.38
N THR A 222 2.65 -16.08 -0.21
CA THR A 222 2.32 -15.91 -1.65
C THR A 222 3.30 -15.02 -2.41
N GLY A 223 4.17 -14.30 -1.70
CA GLY A 223 5.01 -13.25 -2.27
C GLY A 223 4.31 -11.90 -2.44
N GLN A 224 2.98 -11.81 -2.25
CA GLN A 224 2.18 -10.60 -2.45
C GLN A 224 1.55 -10.13 -1.13
N SER A 225 1.61 -8.83 -0.82
CA SER A 225 1.08 -8.27 0.43
C SER A 225 -0.28 -7.56 0.29
N HIS A 226 -0.88 -7.56 -0.90
CA HIS A 226 -2.08 -6.80 -1.25
C HIS A 226 -3.12 -7.68 -1.93
N LYS A 227 -4.37 -7.24 -1.94
CA LYS A 227 -5.45 -7.91 -2.68
C LYS A 227 -5.17 -7.80 -4.17
N HIS A 228 -5.48 -8.86 -4.94
CA HIS A 228 -5.38 -8.81 -6.40
C HIS A 228 -6.21 -7.65 -6.95
N LEU A 229 -5.70 -6.96 -7.98
CA LEU A 229 -6.42 -5.82 -8.56
C LEU A 229 -7.64 -6.26 -9.36
N LEU A 230 -7.49 -7.32 -10.16
CA LEU A 230 -8.55 -7.80 -11.05
C LEU A 230 -9.46 -8.79 -10.34
N GLU A 231 -10.78 -8.62 -10.50
CA GLU A 231 -11.78 -9.51 -9.92
C GLU A 231 -11.62 -10.95 -10.44
N SER A 232 -11.28 -11.13 -11.72
CA SER A 232 -11.01 -12.46 -12.29
C SER A 232 -9.82 -13.17 -11.65
N GLU A 233 -8.80 -12.42 -11.24
CA GLU A 233 -7.64 -12.96 -10.52
C GLU A 233 -8.06 -13.37 -9.11
N ARG A 234 -8.85 -12.54 -8.41
CA ARG A 234 -9.40 -12.89 -7.08
C ARG A 234 -10.17 -14.21 -7.12
N GLN A 235 -11.04 -14.38 -8.11
CA GLN A 235 -11.88 -15.58 -8.24
C GLN A 235 -11.07 -16.87 -8.46
N THR A 236 -9.94 -16.76 -9.16
CA THR A 236 -9.09 -17.91 -9.51
C THR A 236 -7.95 -18.15 -8.52
N PHE A 237 -7.57 -17.13 -7.76
CA PHE A 237 -6.53 -17.19 -6.75
C PHE A 237 -6.88 -18.19 -5.63
N LYS A 238 -5.92 -19.05 -5.29
CA LYS A 238 -6.04 -20.04 -4.19
C LYS A 238 -4.69 -20.24 -3.51
N ILE A 239 -4.74 -20.37 -2.19
CA ILE A 239 -3.59 -20.73 -1.34
C ILE A 239 -3.77 -22.19 -0.95
N LYS A 240 -2.94 -23.07 -1.52
CA LYS A 240 -2.98 -24.50 -1.22
C LYS A 240 -2.40 -24.75 0.16
N LEU A 241 -3.19 -25.33 1.05
CA LEU A 241 -2.73 -25.74 2.37
C LEU A 241 -2.56 -27.26 2.42
N ARG A 242 -1.37 -27.69 2.83
CA ARG A 242 -1.03 -29.10 3.04
C ARG A 242 -0.70 -29.34 4.49
N PHE A 243 -0.87 -30.59 4.92
CA PHE A 243 -0.66 -30.98 6.30
C PHE A 243 0.33 -32.14 6.36
N ASP A 244 1.50 -31.88 6.95
CA ASP A 244 2.50 -32.93 7.18
C ASP A 244 2.28 -33.57 8.55
N HIS A 245 1.85 -34.82 8.54
CA HIS A 245 1.61 -35.63 9.75
C HIS A 245 2.79 -36.53 10.12
N ASN A 246 3.82 -36.60 9.27
CA ASN A 246 4.84 -37.66 9.30
C ASN A 246 6.24 -37.08 9.52
N CYS A 247 6.37 -35.86 10.05
CA CYS A 247 7.67 -35.23 10.25
C CYS A 247 8.61 -36.09 11.13
N LEU A 248 8.08 -36.84 12.10
CA LEU A 248 8.85 -37.74 12.96
C LEU A 248 9.38 -38.97 12.23
N ASP A 249 8.73 -39.39 11.15
CA ASP A 249 9.20 -40.49 10.31
C ASP A 249 10.42 -40.05 9.48
N HIS A 250 10.43 -38.79 9.04
CA HIS A 250 11.51 -38.20 8.25
C HIS A 250 12.71 -37.77 9.10
N SER A 251 12.47 -37.25 10.30
CA SER A 251 13.52 -36.79 11.21
C SER A 251 13.18 -37.17 12.66
N PRO A 252 13.56 -38.34 13.15
CA PRO A 252 13.24 -38.74 14.52
C PRO A 252 13.85 -37.79 15.58
N GLY A 253 13.10 -37.46 16.63
CA GLY A 253 13.61 -36.76 17.83
C GLY A 253 13.62 -35.23 17.80
N HIS A 254 13.13 -34.58 16.74
CA HIS A 254 12.95 -33.11 16.75
C HIS A 254 11.76 -32.70 17.62
N THR A 255 11.82 -31.49 18.19
CA THR A 255 10.81 -30.93 19.09
C THR A 255 9.98 -29.81 18.46
N VAL A 256 10.35 -29.37 17.25
CA VAL A 256 9.66 -28.31 16.51
C VAL A 256 9.81 -28.53 15.01
N CYS A 257 8.77 -28.19 14.24
CA CYS A 257 8.82 -28.06 12.79
C CYS A 257 8.25 -26.71 12.41
N PHE A 258 8.83 -26.04 11.42
CA PHE A 258 8.26 -24.83 10.85
C PHE A 258 7.49 -25.13 9.55
N PRO A 259 6.46 -24.35 9.23
CA PRO A 259 5.81 -24.39 7.94
C PRO A 259 6.79 -24.24 6.79
N ILE A 260 6.51 -24.96 5.71
CA ILE A 260 7.25 -24.83 4.44
C ILE A 260 6.37 -24.04 3.47
N VAL A 261 6.93 -23.00 2.88
CA VAL A 261 6.23 -22.17 1.90
C VAL A 261 6.89 -22.23 0.54
N SER A 262 6.08 -22.44 -0.48
CA SER A 262 6.42 -22.19 -1.87
C SER A 262 5.52 -21.08 -2.39
N ALA A 263 6.00 -19.84 -2.31
CA ALA A 263 5.27 -18.65 -2.74
C ALA A 263 4.92 -18.71 -4.23
N CYS A 264 5.82 -19.22 -5.08
CA CYS A 264 5.58 -19.34 -6.53
C CYS A 264 4.39 -20.26 -6.88
N THR A 265 4.06 -21.23 -6.02
CA THR A 265 2.91 -22.13 -6.22
C THR A 265 1.78 -21.87 -5.23
N ASN A 266 1.86 -20.77 -4.47
CA ASN A 266 0.94 -20.42 -3.38
C ASN A 266 0.65 -21.61 -2.46
N THR A 267 1.69 -22.37 -2.09
CA THR A 267 1.54 -23.62 -1.32
C THR A 267 2.21 -23.48 0.02
N VAL A 268 1.46 -23.75 1.09
CA VAL A 268 1.94 -23.74 2.47
C VAL A 268 1.72 -25.14 3.05
N THR A 269 2.76 -25.73 3.63
CA THR A 269 2.69 -27.03 4.30
C THR A 269 2.86 -26.83 5.79
N LEU A 270 1.83 -27.16 6.57
CA LEU A 270 1.78 -27.02 8.02
C LEU A 270 2.11 -28.36 8.71
N PRO A 271 3.11 -28.39 9.62
CA PRO A 271 3.46 -29.61 10.35
C PRO A 271 2.49 -29.87 11.50
N THR A 272 1.70 -30.94 11.46
CA THR A 272 0.58 -31.12 12.40
C THR A 272 0.97 -31.65 13.77
N VAL A 273 2.14 -32.28 13.89
CA VAL A 273 2.56 -33.00 15.10
C VAL A 273 2.79 -32.05 16.30
N HIS A 274 3.34 -30.86 16.03
CA HIS A 274 3.76 -29.89 17.06
C HIS A 274 2.81 -28.71 17.21
N LEU A 275 1.77 -28.61 16.39
CA LEU A 275 0.76 -27.54 16.41
C LEU A 275 -0.49 -28.00 17.18
N GLN A 276 -0.30 -28.50 18.41
CA GLN A 276 -1.38 -29.16 19.18
C GLN A 276 -2.33 -28.17 19.87
N ASP A 277 -1.82 -27.01 20.25
CA ASP A 277 -2.52 -25.91 20.89
C ASP A 277 -2.22 -24.58 20.18
N TYR A 278 -3.05 -23.58 20.49
CA TYR A 278 -3.01 -22.29 19.83
C TYR A 278 -1.71 -21.51 20.11
N GLU A 279 -1.16 -21.57 21.33
CA GLU A 279 0.07 -20.82 21.66
C GLU A 279 1.29 -21.41 20.95
N SER A 280 1.37 -22.74 20.86
CA SER A 280 2.35 -23.44 20.04
C SER A 280 2.23 -23.03 18.57
N PHE A 281 1.00 -22.98 18.04
CA PHE A 281 0.73 -22.54 16.67
C PHE A 281 1.16 -21.10 16.41
N LYS A 282 0.72 -20.18 17.27
CA LYS A 282 0.99 -18.74 17.18
C LYS A 282 2.48 -18.43 17.27
N THR A 283 3.19 -19.03 18.22
CA THR A 283 4.64 -18.87 18.36
C THR A 283 5.38 -19.38 17.12
N ASN A 284 4.95 -20.54 16.60
CA ASN A 284 5.51 -21.13 15.40
C ASN A 284 5.31 -20.23 14.17
N MET A 285 4.09 -19.76 13.92
CA MET A 285 3.76 -18.87 12.81
C MET A 285 4.51 -17.54 12.91
N LYS A 286 4.54 -16.90 14.09
CA LYS A 286 5.31 -15.65 14.29
C LYS A 286 6.78 -15.83 13.95
N THR A 287 7.38 -16.93 14.39
CA THR A 287 8.79 -17.25 14.12
C THR A 287 9.00 -17.53 12.63
N ALA A 288 8.15 -18.36 12.03
CA ALA A 288 8.24 -18.74 10.62
C ALA A 288 8.10 -17.52 9.70
N VAL A 289 7.16 -16.62 9.96
CA VAL A 289 6.99 -15.41 9.15
C VAL A 289 8.15 -14.44 9.37
N LYS A 290 8.58 -14.23 10.62
CA LYS A 290 9.66 -13.29 10.93
C LYS A 290 10.99 -13.68 10.29
N TYR A 291 11.34 -14.96 10.30
CA TYR A 291 12.64 -15.44 9.82
C TYR A 291 12.60 -16.12 8.45
N GLY A 292 11.41 -16.46 7.95
CA GLY A 292 11.21 -17.08 6.64
C GLY A 292 10.76 -16.10 5.55
N ALA A 293 10.53 -14.83 5.88
CA ALA A 293 10.12 -13.79 4.91
C ALA A 293 11.30 -13.09 4.20
N SER A 294 12.55 -13.31 4.62
CA SER A 294 13.69 -12.76 3.90
C SER A 294 14.07 -13.65 2.72
N PHE A 295 14.19 -13.05 1.53
CA PHE A 295 14.75 -13.71 0.34
C PHE A 295 16.28 -13.77 0.40
N ASP A 296 16.83 -13.97 1.60
CA ASP A 296 18.27 -14.11 1.76
C ASP A 296 18.68 -15.45 1.13
N ARG A 297 19.53 -15.38 0.11
CA ARG A 297 20.15 -16.55 -0.50
C ARG A 297 20.86 -17.36 0.60
N VAL A 298 20.44 -18.61 0.78
CA VAL A 298 21.31 -19.66 1.34
C VAL A 298 22.33 -20.06 0.27
#